data_AF-A0A377DLP6-F1
#
_entry.id   AF-A0A377DLP6-F1
#
_cell.length_a   1.000
_cell.length_b   1.000
_cell.length_c   1.000
_cell.angle_alpha   90.00
_cell.angle_beta   90.00
_cell.angle_gamma   90.00
#
_symmetry.space_group_name_H-M   'P 1'
#
loop_
_entity.id
_entity.type
_entity.pdbx_description
1 polymer ?
#
loop_
_entity_poly.entity_id
_entity_poly.type
_entity_poly.pdbx_seq_one_letter_code
_entity_poly.pdbx_strand_id
1 'polypeptide(L)'
;MKLVEHYIMRGTRRLVLIIVGFLIFIFASYSAQRYLTEAANGTLALDVVLDIVFYKVLIALEMLLPVGLYVSVGVTLGQMYTDSEITAISAAGGSPGRLYKAVLYLAIPLSIFVTLLSMYGRPWAYAQIYQLEQQSQSELDVRQLRAKKFNTNDNGRMILRRRLIRIIIA
;
A
#
# COMPACT_ATOMS: atom_id res chain seq x y z
N MET A 1 -17.85 33.07 -16.58
CA MET A 1 -18.09 31.65 -16.90
C MET A 1 -17.31 30.72 -15.95
N LYS A 2 -17.64 30.71 -14.65
CA LYS A 2 -17.02 29.80 -13.64
C LYS A 2 -17.71 28.43 -13.55
N LEU A 3 -18.85 28.25 -14.24
CA LEU A 3 -19.66 27.03 -14.18
C LEU A 3 -18.97 25.82 -14.83
N VAL A 4 -18.30 26.02 -15.98
CA VAL A 4 -17.64 24.93 -16.73
C VAL A 4 -16.49 24.32 -15.92
N GLU A 5 -15.63 25.17 -15.33
CA GLU A 5 -14.54 24.71 -14.44
C GLU A 5 -15.09 23.95 -13.22
N HIS A 6 -16.18 24.43 -12.62
CA HIS A 6 -16.77 23.79 -11.46
C HIS A 6 -17.42 22.43 -11.80
N TYR A 7 -18.01 22.31 -12.99
CA TYR A 7 -18.57 21.07 -13.49
C TYR A 7 -17.47 20.01 -13.73
N ILE A 8 -16.42 20.39 -14.46
CA ILE A 8 -15.27 19.52 -14.73
C ILE A 8 -14.61 19.09 -13.41
N MET A 9 -14.34 20.04 -12.51
CA MET A 9 -13.65 19.75 -11.25
C MET A 9 -14.47 18.83 -10.33
N ARG A 10 -15.80 18.97 -10.32
CA ARG A 10 -16.69 18.07 -9.56
C ARG A 10 -16.72 16.66 -10.17
N GLY A 11 -16.73 16.56 -11.50
CA GLY A 11 -16.66 15.32 -12.24
C GLY A 11 -15.34 14.57 -11.97
N THR A 12 -14.20 15.23 -12.21
CA THR A 12 -12.87 14.65 -12.01
C THR A 12 -12.67 14.19 -10.57
N ARG A 13 -13.05 14.99 -9.56
CA ARG A 13 -12.88 14.60 -8.14
C ARG A 13 -13.66 13.33 -7.81
N ARG A 14 -14.89 13.18 -8.29
CA ARG A 14 -15.70 11.98 -8.05
C ARG A 14 -15.04 10.75 -8.70
N LEU A 15 -14.55 10.91 -9.93
CA LEU A 15 -13.86 9.85 -10.65
C LEU A 15 -12.58 9.40 -9.92
N VAL A 16 -11.77 10.36 -9.45
CA VAL A 16 -10.57 10.10 -8.65
C VAL A 16 -10.88 9.27 -7.42
N LEU A 17 -11.91 9.64 -6.65
CA LEU A 17 -12.29 8.88 -5.45
C LEU A 17 -12.74 7.45 -5.77
N ILE A 18 -13.49 7.27 -6.87
CA ILE A 18 -13.94 5.94 -7.30
C ILE A 18 -12.74 5.08 -7.70
N ILE A 19 -11.87 5.60 -8.57
CA ILE A 19 -10.71 4.86 -9.10
C ILE A 19 -9.72 4.55 -7.99
N VAL A 20 -9.38 5.52 -7.14
CA VAL A 20 -8.49 5.30 -5.99
C VAL A 20 -9.09 4.28 -5.02
N GLY A 21 -10.38 4.39 -4.68
CA GLY A 21 -11.06 3.43 -3.81
C GLY A 21 -11.04 2.02 -4.37
N PHE A 22 -11.26 1.88 -5.68
CA PHE A 22 -11.19 0.60 -6.38
C PHE A 22 -9.77 0.03 -6.38
N LEU A 23 -8.75 0.85 -6.63
CA LEU A 23 -7.34 0.46 -6.55
C LEU A 23 -6.97 -0.03 -5.15
N ILE A 24 -7.39 0.68 -4.10
CA ILE A 24 -7.19 0.28 -2.71
C ILE A 24 -7.87 -1.07 -2.44
N PHE A 25 -9.10 -1.26 -2.90
CA PHE A 25 -9.85 -2.49 -2.69
C PHE A 25 -9.16 -3.72 -3.34
N ILE A 26 -8.72 -3.58 -4.59
CA ILE A 26 -7.97 -4.63 -5.29
C ILE A 26 -6.68 -4.95 -4.53
N PHE A 27 -5.92 -3.91 -4.14
CA PHE A 27 -4.65 -4.09 -3.46
C PHE A 27 -4.84 -4.73 -2.07
N ALA A 28 -5.85 -4.30 -1.31
CA ALA A 28 -6.18 -4.87 -0.01
C ALA A 28 -6.57 -6.36 -0.14
N SER A 29 -7.37 -6.71 -1.15
CA SER A 29 -7.76 -8.09 -1.42
C SER A 29 -6.55 -8.96 -1.77
N TYR A 30 -5.65 -8.47 -2.63
CA TYR A 30 -4.41 -9.14 -2.98
C TYR A 30 -3.49 -9.34 -1.77
N SER A 31 -3.31 -8.28 -0.95
CA SER A 31 -2.48 -8.33 0.25
C SER A 31 -3.05 -9.31 1.27
N ALA A 32 -4.35 -9.26 1.53
CA ALA A 32 -5.03 -10.18 2.45
C ALA A 32 -4.83 -11.64 2.02
N GLN A 33 -5.07 -11.97 0.74
CA GLN A 33 -4.89 -13.33 0.23
C GLN A 33 -3.45 -13.82 0.44
N ARG A 34 -2.45 -12.97 0.18
CA ARG A 34 -1.04 -13.34 0.32
C ARG A 34 -0.65 -13.64 1.77
N TYR A 35 -0.98 -12.74 2.70
CA TYR A 35 -0.58 -12.91 4.09
C TYR A 35 -1.39 -13.98 4.84
N LEU A 36 -2.65 -14.20 4.44
CA LEU A 36 -3.43 -15.33 4.95
C LEU A 36 -2.82 -16.68 4.54
N THR A 37 -2.23 -16.75 3.33
CA THR A 37 -1.50 -17.93 2.86
C THR A 37 -0.23 -18.17 3.70
N GLU A 38 0.50 -17.12 4.07
CA GLU A 38 1.66 -17.21 4.96
C GLU A 38 1.28 -17.67 6.38
N ALA A 39 0.15 -17.20 6.91
CA ALA A 39 -0.35 -17.69 8.20
C ALA A 39 -0.81 -19.16 8.15
N ALA A 40 -1.45 -19.59 7.05
CA ALA A 40 -1.82 -20.98 6.84
C ALA A 40 -0.59 -21.92 6.76
N ASN A 41 0.53 -21.42 6.26
CA ASN A 41 1.82 -22.13 6.23
C ASN A 41 2.55 -22.10 7.59
N GLY A 42 2.02 -21.43 8.61
CA GLY A 42 2.57 -21.39 9.97
C GLY A 42 3.77 -20.46 10.14
N THR A 43 4.05 -19.57 9.17
CA THR A 43 5.14 -18.60 9.25
C THR A 43 4.75 -17.29 9.94
N LEU A 44 3.44 -17.02 10.08
CA LEU A 44 2.88 -15.84 10.73
C LEU A 44 1.67 -16.22 11.60
N ALA A 45 1.48 -15.52 12.71
CA ALA A 45 0.29 -15.70 13.55
C ALA A 45 -0.93 -14.98 12.92
N LEU A 46 -2.09 -15.65 12.89
CA LEU A 46 -3.29 -15.17 12.19
C LEU A 46 -3.82 -13.83 12.72
N ASP A 47 -3.64 -13.58 14.03
CA ASP A 47 -3.97 -12.34 14.71
C ASP A 47 -3.13 -11.15 14.22
N VAL A 48 -1.90 -11.39 13.81
CA VAL A 48 -0.97 -10.36 13.31
C VAL A 48 -1.15 -10.06 11.80
N VAL A 49 -1.74 -10.99 11.04
CA VAL A 49 -1.95 -10.85 9.59
C VAL A 49 -2.76 -9.61 9.25
N LEU A 50 -3.84 -9.36 9.97
CA LEU A 50 -4.77 -8.26 9.67
C LEU A 50 -4.08 -6.91 9.86
N ASP A 51 -3.27 -6.77 10.92
CA ASP A 51 -2.47 -5.58 11.18
C ASP A 51 -1.40 -5.37 10.10
N ILE A 52 -0.66 -6.42 9.72
CA ILE A 52 0.33 -6.33 8.64
C ILE A 52 -0.33 -5.90 7.33
N VAL A 53 -1.49 -6.48 6.98
CA VAL A 53 -2.22 -6.11 5.76
C VAL A 53 -2.64 -4.65 5.82
N PHE A 54 -3.13 -4.15 6.95
CA PHE A 54 -3.50 -2.75 7.12
C PHE A 54 -2.30 -1.82 6.89
N TYR A 55 -1.14 -2.10 7.51
CA TYR A 55 0.08 -1.33 7.29
C TYR A 55 0.57 -1.37 5.83
N LYS A 56 0.48 -2.53 5.17
CA LYS A 56 0.87 -2.67 3.76
C LYS A 56 -0.03 -1.86 2.83
N VAL A 57 -1.34 -1.86 3.09
CA VAL A 57 -2.29 -1.02 2.34
C VAL A 57 -1.98 0.46 2.55
N LEU A 58 -1.66 0.86 3.79
CA LEU A 58 -1.28 2.24 4.09
C LEU A 58 0.00 2.67 3.36
N ILE A 59 1.01 1.79 3.29
CA ILE A 59 2.22 2.05 2.50
C ILE A 59 1.87 2.17 1.02
N ALA A 60 1.10 1.22 0.47
CA ALA A 60 0.76 1.21 -0.95
C ALA A 60 -0.05 2.44 -1.37
N LEU A 61 -0.80 3.05 -0.45
CA LEU A 61 -1.58 4.25 -0.70
C LEU A 61 -0.74 5.38 -1.34
N GLU A 62 0.54 5.48 -0.98
CA GLU A 62 1.43 6.49 -1.55
C GLU A 62 1.67 6.32 -3.06
N MET A 63 1.62 5.08 -3.55
CA MET A 63 1.77 4.73 -4.96
C MET A 63 0.41 4.71 -5.66
N LEU A 64 -0.64 4.27 -4.97
CA LEU A 64 -1.99 4.18 -5.52
C LEU A 64 -2.61 5.55 -5.77
N LEU A 65 -2.35 6.55 -4.90
CA LEU A 65 -2.88 7.91 -5.07
C LEU A 65 -2.42 8.60 -6.38
N PRO A 66 -1.12 8.70 -6.70
CA PRO A 66 -0.68 9.33 -7.95
C PRO A 66 -1.14 8.54 -9.19
N VAL A 67 -1.15 7.20 -9.12
CA VAL A 67 -1.67 6.36 -10.21
C VAL A 67 -3.17 6.60 -10.41
N GLY A 68 -3.95 6.65 -9.33
CA GLY A 68 -5.37 6.93 -9.39
C GLY A 68 -5.67 8.31 -9.96
N LEU A 69 -4.92 9.33 -9.58
CA LEU A 69 -5.04 10.68 -10.17
C LEU A 69 -4.72 10.65 -11.67
N TYR A 70 -3.63 9.99 -12.08
CA TYR A 70 -3.25 9.88 -13.49
C TYR A 70 -4.35 9.25 -14.33
N VAL A 71 -4.86 8.09 -13.91
CA VAL A 71 -5.93 7.37 -14.63
C VAL A 71 -7.20 8.21 -14.69
N SER A 72 -7.58 8.83 -13.57
CA SER A 72 -8.84 9.60 -13.49
C SER A 72 -8.83 10.86 -14.34
N VAL A 73 -7.69 11.56 -14.37
CA VAL A 73 -7.48 12.72 -15.25
C VAL A 73 -7.53 12.26 -16.70
N GLY A 74 -6.83 11.18 -17.05
CA GLY A 74 -6.85 10.60 -18.40
C GLY A 74 -8.26 10.25 -18.87
N VAL A 75 -9.05 9.56 -18.02
CA VAL A 75 -10.44 9.20 -18.33
C VAL A 75 -11.32 10.45 -18.45
N THR A 76 -11.20 11.41 -17.54
CA THR A 76 -12.03 12.63 -17.61
C THR A 76 -11.73 13.43 -18.88
N LEU A 77 -10.46 13.60 -19.23
CA LEU A 77 -10.07 14.26 -20.47
C LEU A 77 -10.57 13.49 -21.69
N GLY A 78 -10.43 12.17 -21.69
CA GLY A 78 -10.93 11.30 -22.76
C GLY A 78 -12.45 11.41 -22.97
N GLN A 79 -13.22 11.51 -21.89
CA GLN A 79 -14.67 11.75 -21.95
C GLN A 79 -14.97 13.12 -22.56
N MET A 80 -14.33 14.18 -22.07
CA MET A 80 -14.53 15.54 -22.60
C MET A 80 -14.12 15.70 -24.07
N TYR A 81 -13.14 14.90 -24.55
CA TYR A 81 -12.79 14.84 -25.96
C TYR A 81 -13.86 14.11 -26.78
N THR A 82 -14.35 12.97 -26.29
CA THR A 82 -15.43 12.19 -26.94
C THR A 82 -16.73 13.00 -27.03
N ASP A 83 -17.07 13.72 -25.97
CA ASP A 83 -18.27 14.57 -25.90
C ASP A 83 -18.11 15.90 -26.66
N SER A 84 -16.97 16.11 -27.33
CA SER A 84 -16.62 17.32 -28.07
C SER A 84 -16.65 18.62 -27.25
N GLU A 85 -16.66 18.54 -25.92
CA GLU A 85 -16.68 19.70 -25.02
C GLU A 85 -15.41 20.54 -25.16
N ILE A 86 -14.25 19.89 -25.26
CA ILE A 86 -12.96 20.59 -25.43
C ILE A 86 -12.92 21.32 -26.77
N THR A 87 -13.43 20.69 -27.84
CA THR A 87 -13.52 21.28 -29.17
C THR A 87 -14.47 22.49 -29.18
N ALA A 88 -15.63 22.38 -28.52
CA ALA A 88 -16.58 23.47 -28.38
C ALA A 88 -16.00 24.65 -27.57
N ILE A 89 -15.29 24.37 -26.48
CA ILE A 89 -14.61 25.40 -25.68
C ILE A 89 -13.53 26.11 -26.50
N SER A 90 -12.74 25.36 -27.28
CA SER A 90 -11.71 25.91 -28.15
C SER A 90 -12.31 26.81 -29.25
N ALA A 91 -13.38 26.35 -29.90
CA ALA A 91 -14.10 27.11 -30.92
C ALA A 91 -14.75 28.41 -30.38
N ALA A 92 -15.15 28.42 -29.12
CA ALA A 92 -15.65 29.60 -28.42
C ALA A 92 -14.54 30.56 -27.92
N GLY A 93 -13.27 30.34 -28.30
CA GLY A 93 -12.13 31.14 -27.88
C GLY A 93 -11.62 30.82 -26.46
N GLY A 94 -11.99 29.66 -25.92
CA GLY A 94 -11.53 29.20 -24.62
C GLY A 94 -10.11 28.64 -24.65
N SER A 95 -9.26 29.11 -23.73
CA SER A 95 -7.88 28.60 -23.61
C SER A 95 -7.83 27.20 -22.98
N PRO A 96 -7.01 26.27 -23.53
CA PRO A 96 -6.70 24.97 -22.92
C PRO A 96 -6.07 25.08 -21.53
N GLY A 97 -5.46 26.23 -21.20
CA GLY A 97 -4.80 26.47 -19.91
C GLY A 97 -5.72 26.32 -18.68
N ARG A 98 -7.05 26.38 -18.87
CA ARG A 98 -8.04 26.15 -17.81
C ARG A 98 -8.07 24.70 -17.34
N LEU A 99 -7.95 23.74 -18.27
CA LEU A 99 -7.87 22.32 -17.94
C LEU A 99 -6.62 22.03 -17.09
N TYR A 100 -5.47 22.57 -17.49
CA TYR A 100 -4.23 22.44 -16.73
C TYR A 100 -4.35 22.99 -15.31
N LYS A 101 -4.98 24.16 -15.13
CA LYS A 101 -5.25 24.73 -13.80
C LYS A 101 -6.14 23.84 -12.95
N ALA A 102 -7.19 23.26 -13.52
CA ALA A 102 -8.09 22.35 -12.80
C ALA A 102 -7.35 21.08 -12.31
N VAL A 103 -6.51 20.50 -13.17
CA VAL A 103 -5.67 19.34 -12.81
C VAL A 103 -4.65 19.71 -11.75
N LEU A 104 -3.95 20.85 -11.88
CA LEU A 104 -3.00 21.35 -10.88
C LEU A 104 -3.65 21.55 -9.51
N TYR A 105 -4.88 22.06 -9.48
CA TYR A 105 -5.61 22.28 -8.23
C TYR A 105 -5.90 20.98 -7.46
N LEU A 106 -6.05 19.86 -8.17
CA LEU A 106 -6.17 18.52 -7.56
C LEU A 106 -4.81 17.89 -7.25
N ALA A 107 -3.82 18.10 -8.12
CA ALA A 107 -2.50 17.49 -8.00
C ALA A 107 -1.66 18.07 -6.85
N ILE A 108 -1.74 19.39 -6.58
CA ILE A 108 -0.98 20.06 -5.53
C ILE A 108 -1.29 19.52 -4.12
N PRO A 109 -2.55 19.49 -3.65
CA PRO A 109 -2.84 18.97 -2.31
C PRO A 109 -2.52 17.47 -2.22
N LEU A 110 -2.72 16.71 -3.31
CA LEU A 110 -2.39 15.29 -3.35
C LEU A 110 -0.88 15.07 -3.26
N SER A 111 -0.07 15.86 -3.97
CA SER A 111 1.39 15.71 -3.93
C SER A 111 1.94 16.01 -2.55
N ILE A 112 1.47 17.07 -1.89
CA ILE A 112 1.84 17.40 -0.50
C ILE A 112 1.51 16.21 0.42
N PHE A 113 0.31 15.64 0.29
CA PHE A 113 -0.10 14.47 1.06
C PHE A 113 0.81 13.26 0.83
N VAL A 114 1.09 12.93 -0.44
CA VAL A 114 1.97 11.82 -0.81
C VAL A 114 3.41 12.06 -0.35
N THR A 115 3.92 13.28 -0.42
CA THR A 115 5.25 13.63 0.09
C THR A 115 5.35 13.42 1.59
N LEU A 116 4.35 13.86 2.37
CA LEU A 116 4.31 13.63 3.81
C LEU A 116 4.22 12.13 4.13
N LEU A 117 3.37 11.39 3.41
CA LEU A 117 3.23 9.95 3.58
C LEU A 117 4.53 9.22 3.21
N SER A 118 5.26 9.69 2.20
CA SER A 118 6.54 9.13 1.79
C SER A 118 7.66 9.41 2.79
N MET A 119 7.75 10.63 3.33
CA MET A 119 8.84 10.99 4.25
C MET A 119 8.64 10.39 5.64
N TYR A 120 7.40 10.32 6.12
CA TYR A 120 7.10 9.89 7.50
C TYR A 120 6.38 8.55 7.54
N GLY A 121 5.40 8.33 6.65
CA GLY A 121 4.59 7.12 6.62
C GLY A 121 5.37 5.87 6.25
N ARG A 122 6.18 5.90 5.18
CA ARG A 122 7.03 4.76 4.78
C ARG A 122 7.95 4.29 5.91
N PRO A 123 8.89 5.11 6.42
CA PRO A 123 9.86 4.61 7.39
C PRO A 123 9.18 4.11 8.68
N TRP A 124 8.10 4.78 9.12
CA TRP A 124 7.33 4.34 10.28
C TRP A 124 6.64 2.99 10.03
N ALA A 125 5.97 2.82 8.90
CA ALA A 125 5.26 1.59 8.59
C ALA A 125 6.22 0.42 8.35
N TYR A 126 7.37 0.65 7.70
CA TYR A 126 8.42 -0.37 7.56
C TYR A 126 9.02 -0.76 8.91
N ALA A 127 9.27 0.18 9.81
CA ALA A 127 9.76 -0.11 11.16
C ALA A 127 8.77 -1.00 11.93
N GLN A 128 7.48 -0.72 11.84
CA GLN A 128 6.44 -1.49 12.50
C GLN A 128 6.27 -2.88 11.90
N ILE A 129 6.23 -3.01 10.58
CA ILE A 129 6.18 -4.32 9.92
C ILE A 129 7.39 -5.18 10.34
N TYR A 130 8.59 -4.61 10.38
CA TYR A 130 9.80 -5.32 10.82
C TYR A 130 9.70 -5.78 12.28
N GLN A 131 9.17 -4.94 13.18
CA GLN A 131 8.96 -5.30 14.58
C GLN A 131 7.92 -6.43 14.74
N LEU A 132 6.79 -6.34 14.05
CA LEU A 132 5.74 -7.36 14.09
C LEU A 132 6.20 -8.70 13.49
N GLU A 133 6.97 -8.67 12.39
CA GLU A 133 7.57 -9.87 11.80
C GLU A 133 8.59 -10.52 12.76
N GLN A 134 9.46 -9.74 13.41
CA GLN A 134 10.44 -10.26 14.38
C GLN A 134 9.77 -10.84 15.63
N GLN A 135 8.76 -10.17 16.17
CA GLN A 135 8.00 -10.67 17.33
C GLN A 135 7.23 -11.93 16.98
N SER A 136 6.60 -11.99 15.81
CA SER A 136 5.87 -13.18 15.35
C SER A 136 6.80 -14.37 15.12
N GLN A 137 7.99 -14.15 14.53
CA GLN A 137 8.98 -15.21 14.37
C GLN A 137 9.53 -15.69 15.73
N SER A 138 9.76 -14.79 16.69
CA SER A 138 10.19 -15.15 18.04
C SER A 138 9.10 -15.90 18.82
N GLU A 139 7.83 -15.50 18.69
CA GLU A 139 6.71 -16.20 19.33
C GLU A 139 6.45 -17.55 18.67
N LEU A 140 6.53 -17.65 17.34
CA LEU A 140 6.44 -18.92 16.63
C LEU A 140 7.60 -19.84 16.98
N ASP A 141 8.83 -19.33 17.14
CA ASP A 141 9.97 -20.14 17.59
C ASP A 141 9.75 -20.63 19.04
N VAL A 142 9.27 -19.77 19.95
CA VAL A 142 8.92 -20.17 21.33
C VAL A 142 7.73 -21.16 21.37
N ARG A 143 6.74 -21.00 20.49
CA ARG A 143 5.59 -21.91 20.35
C ARG A 143 5.97 -23.23 19.65
N GLN A 144 6.87 -23.20 18.66
CA GLN A 144 7.45 -24.38 17.99
C GLN A 144 8.37 -25.15 18.95
N LEU A 145 9.13 -24.45 19.80
CA LEU A 145 9.89 -25.05 20.91
C LEU A 145 8.98 -25.70 21.96
N ARG A 146 7.70 -25.29 22.07
CA ARG A 146 6.69 -25.95 22.92
C ARG A 146 5.80 -26.97 22.19
N ALA A 147 5.90 -27.13 20.88
CA ALA A 147 5.05 -28.02 20.11
C ALA A 147 5.86 -29.14 19.44
N LYS A 148 6.40 -30.05 20.26
CA LYS A 148 6.55 -31.51 20.02
C LYS A 148 6.67 -32.02 18.55
N LYS A 149 7.46 -31.35 17.71
CA LYS A 149 7.91 -31.82 16.40
C LYS A 149 9.38 -31.48 16.25
N PHE A 150 10.20 -32.50 16.41
CA PHE A 150 11.59 -32.47 16.00
C PHE A 150 11.63 -32.20 14.49
N ASN A 151 12.08 -31.02 14.07
CA ASN A 151 12.59 -30.84 12.71
C ASN A 151 13.87 -31.66 12.62
N THR A 152 13.75 -32.90 12.12
CA THR A 152 14.91 -33.62 11.62
C THR A 152 15.37 -32.88 10.39
N ASN A 153 16.54 -32.27 10.49
CA ASN A 153 17.27 -31.79 9.33
C ASN A 153 17.60 -33.01 8.47
N ASP A 154 17.40 -32.94 7.15
CA ASP A 154 17.64 -34.02 6.17
C ASP A 154 19.13 -34.43 6.03
N ASN A 155 19.95 -34.06 7.01
CA ASN A 155 21.38 -34.35 7.08
C ASN A 155 21.84 -34.89 8.44
N GLY A 156 20.95 -35.50 9.24
CA GLY A 156 21.33 -36.46 10.29
C GLY A 156 22.36 -35.97 11.33
N ARG A 157 22.51 -34.65 11.54
CA ARG A 157 23.46 -34.10 12.50
C ARG A 157 22.73 -33.44 13.65
N MET A 158 22.68 -34.19 14.75
CA MET A 158 22.17 -33.79 16.05
C MET A 158 23.08 -32.70 16.61
N ILE A 159 22.62 -31.45 16.63
CA ILE A 159 23.34 -30.35 17.29
C ILE A 159 23.13 -30.48 18.80
N LEU A 160 23.99 -31.29 19.43
CA LEU A 160 24.07 -31.41 20.88
C LEU A 160 24.76 -30.15 21.42
N ARG A 161 23.98 -29.20 21.95
CA ARG A 161 24.52 -28.07 22.71
C ARG A 161 25.06 -28.59 24.04
N ARG A 162 26.29 -29.11 24.03
CA ARG A 162 26.99 -29.54 25.24
C ARG A 162 27.43 -28.27 25.99
N ARG A 163 26.71 -27.93 27.06
CA ARG A 163 27.11 -26.90 28.03
C ARG A 163 28.41 -27.36 28.68
N LEU A 164 29.55 -26.86 28.19
CA LEU A 164 30.85 -27.06 28.83
C LEU A 164 30.89 -26.20 30.11
N ILE A 165 30.59 -26.83 31.23
CA ILE A 165 31.02 -26.37 32.55
C ILE A 165 32.53 -26.61 32.60
N ARG A 166 33.33 -25.54 32.52
CA ARG A 166 34.76 -25.60 32.78
C ARG A 166 34.97 -25.33 34.26
N ILE A 167 35.06 -26.40 35.05
CA ILE A 167 35.79 -26.41 36.33
C ILE A 167 37.26 -26.60 35.96
N ILE A 168 38.12 -25.65 36.33
CA ILE A 168 39.55 -25.90 36.51
C ILE A 168 39.94 -25.24 37.83
N ILE A 169 40.20 -26.10 38.83
CA ILE A 169 41.12 -25.84 39.94
C ILE A 169 42.47 -26.40 39.46
N ALA A 170 43.49 -25.54 39.45
CA ALA A 170 44.91 -25.90 39.60
C ALA A 170 45.65 -24.63 40.02
#